data_AF-A0A969UEC8-F1
#
_entry.id   AF-A0A969UEC8-F1
#
_cell.length_a   1.000
_cell.length_b   1.000
_cell.length_c   1.000
_cell.angle_alpha   90.00
_cell.angle_beta   90.00
_cell.angle_gamma   90.00
#
_symmetry.space_group_name_H-M   'P 1'
#
loop_
_entity.id
_entity.type
_entity.pdbx_description
1 polymer ?
#
loop_
_entity_poly.entity_id
_entity_poly.type
_entity_poly.pdbx_seq_one_letter_code
_entity_poly.pdbx_strand_id
1 'polypeptide(L)' 'TGTDKILGATLVARHAGEMISEITTAMIGKVGLSKLSSVIHPYPTQAEGIKKAADAYRRTLLTPRSKALLGILTKIS' A
#
# COMPACT_ATOMS: atom_id res chain seq x y z
N THR A 1 -16.69 -8.23 3.17
CA THR A 1 -16.07 -8.99 2.07
C THR A 1 -15.73 -8.01 0.98
N GLY A 2 -14.46 -7.92 0.60
CA GLY A 2 -13.99 -7.03 -0.46
C GLY A 2 -12.68 -7.57 -1.02
N THR A 3 -12.45 -7.42 -2.31
CA THR A 3 -11.19 -7.76 -2.97
C THR A 3 -10.20 -6.62 -2.82
N ASP A 4 -8.89 -6.89 -2.82
CA ASP A 4 -7.85 -5.85 -2.83
C ASP A 4 -7.53 -5.30 -4.22
N LYS A 5 -8.43 -5.50 -5.18
CA LYS A 5 -8.34 -5.00 -6.56
C LYS A 5 -8.28 -3.48 -6.57
N ILE A 6 -7.32 -2.93 -7.30
CA ILE A 6 -7.22 -1.50 -7.58
C ILE A 6 -8.30 -1.11 -8.60
N LEU A 7 -9.18 -0.16 -8.24
CA LEU A 7 -10.23 0.36 -9.13
C LEU A 7 -9.78 1.60 -9.90
N GLY A 8 -8.84 2.35 -9.34
CA GLY A 8 -8.27 3.57 -9.90
C GLY A 8 -7.40 4.28 -8.85
N ALA A 9 -6.69 5.32 -9.26
CA ALA A 9 -5.94 6.18 -8.35
C ALA A 9 -5.86 7.62 -8.86
N THR A 10 -5.74 8.55 -7.91
CA THR A 10 -5.52 9.97 -8.17
C THR A 10 -4.26 10.39 -7.42
N LEU A 11 -3.30 11.00 -8.12
CA LEU A 11 -2.00 11.37 -7.56
C LEU A 11 -1.74 12.86 -7.81
N VAL A 12 -1.29 13.56 -6.77
CA VAL A 12 -0.86 14.97 -6.84
C VAL A 12 0.53 15.08 -6.21
N ALA A 13 1.55 15.27 -7.03
CA ALA A 13 2.95 15.37 -6.64
C ALA A 13 3.80 16.00 -7.76
N ARG A 14 4.98 16.55 -7.42
CA ARG A 14 6.00 16.91 -8.41
C ARG A 14 6.50 15.60 -9.02
N HIS A 15 6.13 15.23 -10.25
CA HIS A 15 6.35 13.89 -10.89
C HIS A 15 5.22 12.86 -10.73
N ALA A 16 3.97 13.28 -10.48
CA ALA A 16 2.82 12.36 -10.46
C ALA A 16 2.65 11.55 -11.78
N GLY A 17 3.03 12.12 -12.93
CA GLY A 17 2.99 11.44 -14.22
C GLY A 17 3.95 10.25 -14.34
N GLU A 18 5.08 10.28 -13.63
CA GLU A 18 6.01 9.14 -13.57
C GLU A 18 5.49 8.09 -12.58
N MET A 19 4.96 8.54 -11.43
CA MET A 19 4.47 7.66 -10.37
C MET A 19 3.22 6.87 -10.77
N ILE A 20 2.30 7.47 -11.54
CA ILE A 20 1.03 6.81 -11.93
C ILE A 20 1.26 5.56 -12.79
N SER A 21 2.42 5.45 -13.45
CA SER A 21 2.82 4.28 -14.23
C SER A 21 2.90 3.00 -13.38
N GLU A 22 3.29 3.10 -12.10
CA GLU A 22 3.30 1.96 -11.19
C GLU A 22 1.87 1.45 -10.92
N ILE A 23 0.94 2.36 -10.65
CA ILE A 23 -0.46 2.00 -10.39
C ILE A 23 -1.13 1.41 -11.62
N THR A 24 -0.93 2.02 -12.79
CA THR A 24 -1.51 1.52 -14.05
C THR A 24 -0.95 0.15 -14.42
N THR A 25 0.36 -0.08 -14.23
CA THR A 25 0.98 -1.40 -14.38
C THR A 25 0.37 -2.42 -13.41
N ALA A 26 0.18 -2.04 -12.15
CA ALA A 26 -0.46 -2.91 -11.15
C ALA A 26 -1.91 -3.25 -11.55
N MET A 27 -2.68 -2.30 -12.08
CA MET A 27 -4.04 -2.52 -12.55
C MET A 27 -4.10 -3.50 -13.73
N ILE A 28 -3.24 -3.34 -14.74
CA ILE A 28 -3.16 -4.25 -15.90
C ILE A 28 -2.69 -5.64 -15.44
N GLY A 29 -1.68 -5.69 -14.58
CA GLY A 29 -1.15 -6.92 -13.99
C GLY A 29 -2.05 -7.58 -12.96
N LYS A 30 -3.22 -6.99 -12.66
CA LYS A 30 -4.16 -7.44 -11.61
C LYS A 30 -3.49 -7.65 -10.24
N VAL A 31 -2.50 -6.81 -9.94
CA VAL A 31 -1.80 -6.77 -8.66
C VAL A 31 -2.64 -5.98 -7.67
N GLY A 32 -3.04 -6.63 -6.57
CA GLY A 32 -3.82 -6.00 -5.51
C GLY A 32 -2.99 -5.12 -4.58
N LEU A 33 -3.68 -4.25 -3.83
CA LEU A 33 -3.06 -3.32 -2.86
C LEU A 33 -2.23 -4.05 -1.79
N SER A 34 -2.63 -5.26 -1.39
CA SER A 34 -1.88 -6.02 -0.37
C SER A 34 -0.50 -6.42 -0.87
N LYS A 35 -0.38 -6.73 -2.17
CA LYS A 35 0.89 -7.07 -2.82
C LYS A 35 1.73 -5.82 -3.06
N LEU A 36 1.11 -4.73 -3.49
CA LEU A 36 1.79 -3.43 -3.68
C LEU A 36 2.43 -2.93 -2.37
N SER A 37 1.75 -3.13 -1.24
CA SER A 37 2.26 -2.89 0.12
C SER A 37 3.56 -3.65 0.43
N SER A 38 3.75 -4.84 -0.15
CA SER A 38 4.95 -5.65 0.06
C SER A 38 6.14 -5.28 -0.84
N VAL A 39 5.94 -4.39 -1.82
CA VAL A 39 7.01 -3.96 -2.74
C VAL A 39 8.03 -3.09 -1.99
N ILE A 40 9.31 -3.39 -2.21
CA ILE A 40 10.41 -2.56 -1.69
C ILE A 40 10.56 -1.36 -2.60
N HIS A 41 10.09 -0.20 -2.13
CA HIS A 41 10.26 1.06 -2.82
C HIS A 41 11.63 1.67 -2.46
N PRO A 42 12.36 2.27 -3.42
CA PRO A 42 13.61 2.97 -3.12
C PRO A 42 13.40 4.12 -2.13
N TYR A 43 14.38 4.32 -1.25
CA TYR A 43 14.42 5.40 -0.25
C TYR A 43 15.60 6.34 -0.54
N PRO A 44 15.44 7.67 -0.43
CA PRO A 44 14.20 8.42 -0.21
C PRO A 44 13.52 8.79 -1.54
N THR A 45 12.26 8.41 -1.74
CA THR A 45 11.51 8.78 -2.97
C THR A 45 10.03 9.12 -2.73
N GLN A 46 9.43 9.86 -3.67
CA GLN A 46 7.98 10.11 -3.64
C GLN A 46 7.16 8.84 -3.89
N ALA A 47 7.72 7.84 -4.59
CA ALA A 47 7.08 6.55 -4.85
C ALA A 47 6.69 5.85 -3.54
N GLU A 48 7.39 6.09 -2.43
CA GLU A 48 6.96 5.62 -1.11
C GLU A 48 5.52 6.02 -0.73
N GLY A 49 4.98 7.09 -1.32
CA GLY A 49 3.58 7.48 -1.16
C GLY A 49 2.62 6.37 -1.59
N ILE A 50 2.93 5.64 -2.67
CA ILE A 50 2.14 4.51 -3.17
C ILE A 50 2.18 3.36 -2.16
N LYS A 51 3.37 3.00 -1.67
CA LYS A 51 3.52 2.03 -0.58
C LYS A 51 2.72 2.40 0.65
N LYS A 52 2.83 3.65 1.12
CA LYS A 52 2.13 4.15 2.31
C LYS A 52 0.61 4.07 2.14
N ALA A 53 0.09 4.40 0.96
CA ALA A 53 -1.32 4.25 0.64
C ALA A 53 -1.78 2.78 0.65
N ALA A 54 -0.99 1.88 0.06
CA ALA A 54 -1.24 0.44 0.08
C ALA A 54 -1.20 -0.15 1.50
N ASP A 55 -0.25 0.28 2.33
CA ASP A 55 -0.15 -0.12 3.74
C ASP A 55 -1.34 0.39 4.57
N ALA A 56 -1.86 1.58 4.26
CA ALA A 56 -3.06 2.10 4.92
C ALA A 56 -4.26 1.18 4.68
N TYR A 57 -4.46 0.72 3.43
CA TYR A 57 -5.46 -0.31 3.12
C TYR A 57 -5.17 -1.62 3.84
N ARG A 58 -3.93 -2.11 3.83
CA ARG A 58 -3.58 -3.39 4.47
C ARG A 58 -3.86 -3.40 5.98
N ARG A 59 -3.70 -2.24 6.65
CA ARG A 59 -4.05 -2.09 8.07
C ARG A 59 -5.54 -2.27 8.36
N THR A 60 -6.43 -2.00 7.39
CA THR A 60 -7.89 -2.23 7.58
C THR A 60 -8.25 -3.71 7.57
N LEU A 61 -7.37 -4.58 7.07
CA LEU A 61 -7.56 -6.03 7.05
C LEU A 61 -7.12 -6.73 8.35
N LEU A 62 -6.57 -5.99 9.31
CA LEU A 62 -6.14 -6.54 10.58
C LEU A 62 -7.35 -7.02 11.40
N THR A 63 -7.38 -8.32 11.69
CA THR A 63 -8.33 -8.91 12.64
C THR A 63 -8.10 -8.36 14.06
N PRO A 64 -9.11 -8.38 14.94
CA PRO A 64 -8.96 -7.93 16.33
C PRO A 64 -7.81 -8.62 17.07
N ARG A 65 -7.63 -9.93 16.82
CA ARG A 65 -6.55 -10.74 17.39
C ARG A 65 -5.18 -10.29 16.88
N SER A 66 -5.03 -10.11 15.56
CA SER A 66 -3.77 -9.63 14.99
C SER A 66 -3.42 -8.20 15.41
N LYS A 67 -4.44 -7.34 15.60
CA LYS A 67 -4.25 -5.97 16.08
C LYS A 67 -3.80 -5.95 17.54
N ALA A 68 -4.38 -6.80 18.38
CA ALA A 68 -3.97 -6.95 19.79
C ALA A 68 -2.52 -7.49 19.90
N LEU A 69 -2.18 -8.51 19.12
CA LEU A 69 -0.82 -9.05 19.07
C LEU A 69 0.19 -7.99 18.62
N LEU A 70 -0.12 -7.25 17.55
CA LEU A 70 0.73 -6.17 17.05
C LEU A 70 0.93 -5.09 18.11
N GLY A 71 -0.12 -4.72 18.83
CA GLY A 71 -0.06 -3.73 19.92
C GLY A 71 0.84 -4.16 21.08
N ILE A 72 0.83 -5.44 21.43
CA ILE A 72 1.73 -6.02 22.44
C ILE A 72 3.18 -5.97 21.95
N LEU A 73 3.42 -6.37 20.69
CA LEU A 73 4.77 -6.36 20.10
C LEU A 73 5.36 -4.95 20.02
N THR A 74 4.57 -3.94 19.64
CA THR A 74 5.02 -2.54 19.58
C THR A 74 5.31 -1.91 20.94
N LYS A 75 4.85 -2.51 22.05
CA LYS A 75 5.18 -2.05 23.41
C LYS A 75 6.45 -2.70 23.97
N ILE A 76 6.89 -3.81 23.39
CA ILE A 76 8.06 -4.59 23.82
C ILE A 76 9.32 -4.18 23.04
N SER A 77 9.15 -3.67 21.82
CA SER A 77 10.21 -3.03 21.02
C SER A 77 10.41 -1.57 21.42
#